data_AF-A0A2I1DKQ2-F1
#
_entry.id   AF-A0A2I1DKQ2-F1
#
_cell.length_a   1.000
_cell.length_b   1.000
_cell.length_c   1.000
_cell.angle_alpha   90.00
_cell.angle_beta   90.00
_cell.angle_gamma   90.00
#
_symmetry.space_group_name_H-M   'P 1'
#
loop_
_entity.id
_entity.type
_entity.pdbx_description
1 polymer ?
#
loop_
_entity_poly.entity_id
_entity_poly.type
_entity_poly.pdbx_seq_one_letter_code
_entity_poly.pdbx_strand_id
1 'polypeptide(L)'
;MDKRVLDSLWVVIEEFRENPYAFLYEEDIRATLFCEMRKRMPEMIKIKGNSAPEAEYQLREVYCEYGTKIDIACLDTEAEISRDKHKGYDTFIYGIPIKVGIELKYRKIGDSFSVQESVKDYEKLKEAGVAHCLALAFVQDENKLEDFLRPGTESKEMRRTWSDFCNNPEGVFVISKSKILQVSSGSVSF
;
A
#
# COMPACT_ATOMS: atom_id res chain seq x y z
N MET A 1 6.20 0.89 11.77
CA MET A 1 5.03 1.50 11.09
C MET A 1 4.31 2.47 12.01
N ASP A 2 3.83 3.61 11.49
CA ASP A 2 2.96 4.56 12.20
C ASP A 2 1.60 3.92 12.54
N LYS A 3 1.13 4.10 13.78
CA LYS A 3 -0.16 3.57 14.25
C LYS A 3 -1.35 4.10 13.45
N ARG A 4 -1.29 5.35 12.97
CA ARG A 4 -2.35 5.98 12.17
C ARG A 4 -2.58 5.24 10.84
N VAL A 5 -1.50 4.71 10.25
CA VAL A 5 -1.56 3.86 9.06
C VAL A 5 -2.23 2.53 9.38
N LEU A 6 -1.79 1.86 10.45
CA LEU A 6 -2.36 0.58 10.88
C LEU A 6 -3.86 0.69 11.19
N ASP A 7 -4.26 1.72 11.92
CA ASP A 7 -5.66 1.95 12.26
C ASP A 7 -6.51 2.23 11.01
N SER A 8 -5.96 2.89 9.99
CA SER A 8 -6.64 3.11 8.70
C SER A 8 -6.81 1.82 7.92
N LEU A 9 -5.75 1.00 7.86
CA LEU A 9 -5.79 -0.31 7.23
C LEU A 9 -6.85 -1.22 7.86
N TRP A 10 -6.92 -1.22 9.19
CA TRP A 10 -7.89 -2.04 9.91
C TRP A 10 -9.33 -1.71 9.54
N VAL A 11 -9.68 -0.41 9.45
CA VAL A 11 -11.02 0.02 9.06
C VAL A 11 -11.40 -0.55 7.70
N VAL A 12 -10.52 -0.42 6.71
CA VAL A 12 -10.78 -0.90 5.34
C VAL A 12 -10.83 -2.42 5.28
N ILE A 13 -9.96 -3.10 6.02
CA ILE A 13 -9.94 -4.56 6.10
C ILE A 13 -11.25 -5.07 6.72
N GLU A 14 -11.72 -4.47 7.82
CA GLU A 14 -12.98 -4.89 8.44
C GLU A 14 -14.19 -4.59 7.56
N GLU A 15 -14.24 -3.42 6.92
CA GLU A 15 -15.30 -3.09 5.96
C GLU A 15 -15.35 -4.10 4.80
N PHE A 16 -14.18 -4.47 4.26
CA PHE A 16 -14.07 -5.52 3.25
C PHE A 16 -14.53 -6.88 3.78
N ARG A 17 -14.14 -7.27 5.00
CA ARG A 17 -14.53 -8.55 5.59
C ARG A 17 -16.01 -8.66 5.90
N GLU A 18 -16.66 -7.55 6.25
CA GLU A 18 -18.10 -7.49 6.46
C GLU A 18 -18.85 -7.66 5.12
N ASN A 19 -18.42 -6.95 4.07
CA ASN A 19 -19.08 -6.98 2.77
C ASN A 19 -18.10 -6.84 1.59
N PRO A 20 -17.43 -7.93 1.14
CA PRO A 20 -16.50 -7.88 0.00
C PRO A 20 -17.14 -7.38 -1.31
N TYR A 21 -18.46 -7.53 -1.43
CA TYR A 21 -19.23 -7.16 -2.62
C TYR A 21 -19.62 -5.67 -2.66
N ALA A 22 -19.34 -4.91 -1.59
CA ALA A 22 -19.49 -3.46 -1.58
C ALA A 22 -18.44 -2.77 -2.48
N PHE A 23 -17.30 -3.42 -2.71
CA PHE A 23 -16.22 -2.91 -3.54
C PHE A 23 -16.35 -3.48 -4.96
N LEU A 24 -16.45 -2.60 -5.96
CA LEU A 24 -16.58 -2.99 -7.36
C LEU A 24 -15.22 -3.05 -8.06
N TYR A 25 -14.29 -2.17 -7.66
CA TYR A 25 -12.95 -2.06 -8.22
C TYR A 25 -11.86 -1.85 -7.16
N GLU A 26 -10.60 -2.03 -7.56
CA GLU A 26 -9.43 -1.78 -6.71
C GLU A 26 -9.39 -0.31 -6.26
N GLU A 27 -9.82 0.59 -7.13
CA GLU A 27 -9.91 2.02 -6.89
C GLU A 27 -10.88 2.37 -5.74
N ASP A 28 -11.92 1.57 -5.50
CA ASP A 28 -12.83 1.79 -4.38
C ASP A 28 -12.10 1.56 -3.05
N ILE A 29 -11.34 0.46 -2.96
CA ILE A 29 -10.52 0.13 -1.78
C ILE A 29 -9.44 1.19 -1.58
N ARG A 30 -8.77 1.60 -2.66
CA ARG A 30 -7.74 2.65 -2.65
C ARG A 30 -8.30 3.98 -2.16
N ALA A 31 -9.45 4.41 -2.67
CA ALA A 31 -10.10 5.64 -2.27
C ALA A 31 -10.53 5.62 -0.80
N THR A 32 -11.12 4.51 -0.32
CA THR A 32 -11.49 4.36 1.08
C THR A 32 -10.26 4.45 1.99
N LEU A 33 -9.20 3.71 1.68
CA LEU A 33 -7.96 3.73 2.46
C LEU A 33 -7.32 5.12 2.47
N PHE A 34 -7.21 5.77 1.31
CA PHE A 34 -6.68 7.12 1.19
C PHE A 34 -7.44 8.12 2.06
N CYS A 35 -8.78 8.05 2.05
CA CYS A 35 -9.63 8.92 2.85
C CYS A 35 -9.44 8.66 4.34
N GLU A 36 -9.42 7.40 4.78
CA GLU A 36 -9.22 7.04 6.19
C GLU A 36 -7.84 7.46 6.71
N MET A 37 -6.80 7.34 5.89
CA MET A 37 -5.45 7.79 6.22
C MET A 37 -5.39 9.31 6.33
N ARG A 38 -5.95 10.06 5.37
CA ARG A 38 -5.97 11.54 5.42
C ARG A 38 -6.80 12.11 6.57
N LYS A 39 -7.85 11.41 7.01
CA LYS A 39 -8.60 11.79 8.21
C LYS A 39 -7.73 11.70 9.48
N ARG A 40 -6.86 10.68 9.57
CA ARG A 40 -5.99 10.43 10.72
C ARG A 40 -4.65 11.18 10.65
N MET A 41 -4.24 11.59 9.46
CA MET A 41 -3.00 12.32 9.19
C MET A 41 -3.33 13.66 8.51
N PRO A 42 -4.09 14.55 9.19
CA PRO A 42 -4.55 15.82 8.62
C PRO A 42 -3.48 16.91 8.63
N GLU A 43 -2.26 16.61 9.07
CA GLU A 43 -1.19 17.59 9.15
C GLU A 43 -0.73 18.02 7.75
N MET A 44 -0.25 19.26 7.68
CA MET A 44 0.40 19.82 6.50
C MET A 44 1.88 19.98 6.80
N ILE A 45 2.73 19.57 5.86
CA ILE A 45 4.18 19.68 5.96
C ILE A 45 4.63 20.85 5.10
N LYS A 46 5.52 21.67 5.66
CA LYS A 46 6.10 22.80 4.96
C LYS A 46 7.44 22.41 4.36
N ILE A 47 7.57 22.60 3.06
CA ILE A 47 8.78 22.24 2.32
C ILE A 47 9.25 23.44 1.52
N LYS A 48 10.55 23.75 1.60
CA LYS A 48 11.15 24.85 0.83
C LYS A 48 11.20 24.48 -0.64
N GLY A 49 10.76 25.40 -1.49
CA GLY A 49 10.80 25.29 -2.94
C GLY A 49 12.17 25.58 -3.55
N ASN A 50 12.35 25.21 -4.82
CA ASN A 50 13.59 25.40 -5.59
C ASN A 50 13.54 26.62 -6.53
N SER A 51 12.91 27.73 -6.09
CA SER A 51 12.74 29.00 -6.82
C SER A 51 11.81 28.97 -8.05
N ALA A 52 10.50 29.13 -7.77
CA ALA A 52 9.32 29.25 -8.65
C ALA A 52 8.61 27.92 -8.99
N PRO A 53 7.25 27.90 -9.01
CA PRO A 53 6.31 28.99 -8.73
C PRO A 53 6.20 29.39 -7.25
N GLU A 54 6.54 28.51 -6.30
CA GLU A 54 6.43 28.81 -4.87
C GLU A 54 7.78 28.70 -4.13
N ALA A 55 7.96 29.54 -3.11
CA ALA A 55 9.14 29.51 -2.24
C ALA A 55 9.01 28.47 -1.10
N GLU A 56 7.78 28.15 -0.72
CA GLU A 56 7.41 27.14 0.28
C GLU A 56 6.11 26.48 -0.17
N TYR A 57 6.08 25.16 -0.15
CA TYR A 57 4.89 24.35 -0.45
C TYR A 57 4.33 23.81 0.86
N GLN A 58 3.00 23.78 0.95
CA GLN A 58 2.30 23.07 2.01
C GLN A 58 1.76 21.77 1.43
N LEU A 59 2.37 20.66 1.82
CA LEU A 59 2.06 19.33 1.33
C LEU A 59 1.31 18.51 2.37
N ARG A 60 0.56 17.51 1.90
CA ARG A 60 -0.02 16.48 2.78
C ARG A 60 1.01 15.39 3.02
N GLU A 61 0.89 14.62 4.10
CA GLU A 61 1.76 13.45 4.31
C GLU A 61 1.38 12.28 3.38
N VAL A 62 0.09 12.18 3.04
CA VAL A 62 -0.48 11.04 2.31
C VAL A 62 -0.90 11.43 0.89
N TYR A 63 -0.40 10.68 -0.08
CA TYR A 63 -0.71 10.79 -1.51
C TYR A 63 -1.19 9.46 -2.09
N CYS A 64 -1.92 9.57 -3.20
CA CYS A 64 -2.37 8.46 -4.02
C CYS A 64 -1.68 8.57 -5.40
N GLU A 65 -1.33 7.46 -6.01
CA GLU A 65 -0.62 7.39 -7.31
C GLU A 65 0.69 8.22 -7.34
N TYR A 66 1.47 8.15 -6.25
CA TYR A 66 2.65 8.99 -6.08
C TYR A 66 3.89 8.44 -6.80
N GLY A 67 4.67 9.32 -7.44
CA GLY A 67 5.96 8.97 -8.06
C GLY A 67 5.81 7.95 -9.19
N THR A 68 6.35 6.74 -9.00
CA THR A 68 6.26 5.60 -9.94
C THR A 68 4.90 4.90 -9.94
N LYS A 69 3.82 5.64 -9.63
CA LYS A 69 2.46 5.15 -9.43
C LYS A 69 2.32 4.17 -8.27
N ILE A 70 2.85 4.54 -7.11
CA ILE A 70 2.56 3.84 -5.86
C ILE A 70 1.13 4.17 -5.45
N ASP A 71 0.30 3.14 -5.23
CA ASP A 71 -1.13 3.32 -4.97
C ASP A 71 -1.39 4.26 -3.80
N ILE A 72 -0.74 4.05 -2.65
CA ILE A 72 -0.74 4.98 -1.52
C ILE A 72 0.67 5.16 -0.98
N ALA A 73 1.09 6.41 -0.83
CA ALA A 73 2.39 6.77 -0.26
C ALA A 73 2.22 7.71 0.95
N CYS A 74 2.84 7.35 2.08
CA CYS A 74 3.12 8.26 3.18
C CYS A 74 4.56 8.76 3.04
N LEU A 75 4.73 10.07 2.92
CA LEU A 75 6.04 10.69 2.77
C LEU A 75 6.82 10.68 4.09
N ASP A 76 8.13 10.58 4.01
CA ASP A 76 9.02 10.82 5.14
C ASP A 76 9.32 12.32 5.26
N THR A 77 8.66 12.95 6.21
CA THR A 77 8.69 14.41 6.40
C THR A 77 9.95 14.88 7.11
N GLU A 78 10.65 13.96 7.76
CA GLU A 78 11.89 14.23 8.51
C GLU A 78 13.13 13.95 7.66
N ALA A 79 12.97 13.29 6.51
CA ALA A 79 14.08 12.95 5.62
C ALA A 79 14.58 14.17 4.82
N GLU A 80 15.86 14.13 4.47
CA GLU A 80 16.44 15.11 3.57
C GLU A 80 15.86 14.93 2.16
N ILE A 81 15.26 15.98 1.62
CA ILE A 81 14.59 15.96 0.32
C ILE A 81 15.63 16.16 -0.77
N SER A 82 15.74 15.20 -1.70
CA SER A 82 16.57 15.38 -2.88
C SER A 82 16.09 16.60 -3.68
N ARG A 83 17.03 17.45 -4.07
CA ARG A 83 16.75 18.63 -4.89
C ARG A 83 16.91 18.36 -6.38
N ASP A 84 17.04 17.09 -6.76
CA ASP A 84 17.18 16.70 -8.16
C ASP A 84 15.93 17.10 -8.94
N LYS A 85 16.15 17.75 -10.09
CA LYS A 85 15.06 18.13 -10.99
C LYS A 85 14.53 16.88 -11.68
N HIS A 86 13.33 16.45 -11.27
CA HIS A 86 12.50 15.58 -12.08
C HIS A 86 11.92 16.36 -13.30
N LYS A 87 11.31 15.67 -14.28
CA LYS A 87 10.85 16.30 -15.54
C LYS A 87 9.59 17.14 -15.34
N GLY A 88 9.71 18.47 -15.35
CA GLY A 88 8.58 19.41 -15.32
C GLY A 88 8.75 20.52 -14.29
N TYR A 89 7.73 21.36 -14.13
CA TYR A 89 7.62 22.26 -12.96
C TYR A 89 7.15 21.44 -11.74
N ASP A 90 7.66 21.75 -10.55
CA ASP A 90 7.25 21.17 -9.25
C ASP A 90 7.50 19.69 -8.97
N THR A 91 8.25 19.01 -9.85
CA THR A 91 8.47 17.57 -9.71
C THR A 91 9.46 17.17 -8.61
N PHE A 92 10.10 18.12 -7.92
CA PHE A 92 10.90 17.83 -6.72
C PHE A 92 10.02 17.26 -5.60
N ILE A 93 8.71 17.53 -5.62
CA ILE A 93 7.75 16.93 -4.70
C ILE A 93 7.82 15.41 -4.79
N TYR A 94 8.00 14.83 -5.99
CA TYR A 94 8.19 13.39 -6.18
C TYR A 94 9.55 12.86 -5.71
N GLY A 95 10.49 13.76 -5.37
CA GLY A 95 11.78 13.43 -4.78
C GLY A 95 11.75 13.34 -3.25
N ILE A 96 10.60 13.57 -2.61
CA ILE A 96 10.46 13.37 -1.16
C ILE A 96 10.45 11.85 -0.89
N PRO A 97 11.34 11.35 -0.01
CA PRO A 97 11.40 9.94 0.33
C PRO A 97 10.06 9.43 0.86
N ILE A 98 9.78 8.14 0.62
CA ILE A 98 8.53 7.52 1.03
C ILE A 98 8.80 6.67 2.28
N LYS A 99 8.12 7.01 3.37
CA LYS A 99 8.19 6.27 4.63
C LYS A 99 7.37 4.99 4.60
N VAL A 100 6.17 5.06 4.04
CA VAL A 100 5.29 3.89 3.88
C VAL A 100 4.74 3.88 2.46
N GLY A 101 4.95 2.78 1.75
CA GLY A 101 4.36 2.53 0.44
C GLY A 101 3.41 1.34 0.54
N ILE A 102 2.20 1.52 0.03
CA ILE A 102 1.16 0.51 0.02
C ILE A 102 0.72 0.31 -1.43
N GLU A 103 0.76 -0.94 -1.87
CA GLU A 103 0.25 -1.39 -3.15
C GLU A 103 -0.98 -2.27 -2.90
N LEU A 104 -2.01 -2.10 -3.72
CA LEU A 104 -3.27 -2.79 -3.59
C LEU A 104 -3.49 -3.67 -4.83
N LYS A 105 -4.06 -4.85 -4.60
CA LYS A 105 -4.62 -5.71 -5.64
C LYS A 105 -5.99 -6.13 -5.22
N TYR A 106 -6.95 -6.14 -6.14
CA TYR A 106 -8.30 -6.62 -5.88
C TYR A 106 -8.74 -7.66 -6.89
N ARG A 107 -8.91 -8.91 -6.43
CA ARG A 107 -9.39 -10.01 -7.25
C ARG A 107 -10.90 -10.13 -7.12
N LYS A 108 -11.63 -9.51 -8.05
CA LYS A 108 -13.08 -9.66 -8.18
C LYS A 108 -13.46 -10.95 -8.90
N ILE A 109 -14.74 -11.30 -8.85
CA ILE A 109 -15.28 -12.46 -9.58
C ILE A 109 -14.99 -12.31 -11.08
N GLY A 110 -14.39 -13.36 -11.66
CA GLY A 110 -14.04 -13.43 -13.07
C GLY A 110 -12.56 -13.12 -13.36
N ASP A 111 -11.82 -12.54 -12.41
CA ASP A 111 -10.41 -12.24 -12.59
C ASP A 111 -9.52 -13.49 -12.46
N SER A 112 -8.46 -13.54 -13.28
CA SER A 112 -7.58 -14.71 -13.41
C SER A 112 -6.14 -14.48 -12.95
N PHE A 113 -5.86 -13.40 -12.22
CA PHE A 113 -4.51 -13.14 -11.71
C PHE A 113 -4.25 -13.84 -10.38
N SER A 114 -2.98 -13.95 -9.99
CA SER A 114 -2.53 -14.66 -8.80
C SER A 114 -1.77 -13.73 -7.85
N VAL A 115 -1.48 -14.25 -6.65
CA VAL A 115 -0.72 -13.54 -5.60
C VAL A 115 0.67 -13.05 -6.06
N GLN A 116 1.21 -13.61 -7.15
CA GLN A 116 2.47 -13.20 -7.74
C GLN A 116 2.48 -11.73 -8.20
N GLU A 117 1.33 -11.16 -8.55
CA GLU A 117 1.26 -9.73 -8.88
C GLU A 117 1.55 -8.86 -7.66
N SER A 118 0.97 -9.20 -6.51
CA SER A 118 1.26 -8.51 -5.24
C SER A 118 2.70 -8.72 -4.76
N VAL A 119 3.31 -9.87 -5.08
CA VAL A 119 4.75 -10.09 -4.83
C VAL A 119 5.58 -9.12 -5.69
N LYS A 120 5.28 -8.97 -6.97
CA LYS A 120 5.97 -8.00 -7.85
C LYS A 120 5.81 -6.57 -7.36
N ASP A 121 4.62 -6.20 -6.90
CA ASP A 121 4.39 -4.87 -6.32
C ASP A 121 5.19 -4.64 -5.04
N TYR A 122 5.32 -5.66 -4.18
CA TYR A 122 6.20 -5.58 -3.01
C TYR A 122 7.67 -5.41 -3.38
N GLU A 123 8.17 -6.14 -4.38
CA GLU A 123 9.54 -5.95 -4.90
C GLU A 123 9.74 -4.55 -5.49
N LYS A 124 8.77 -4.04 -6.26
CA LYS A 124 8.76 -2.67 -6.80
C LYS A 124 8.92 -1.61 -5.70
N LEU A 125 8.25 -1.77 -4.56
CA LEU A 125 8.40 -0.85 -3.43
C LEU A 125 9.81 -0.90 -2.83
N LYS A 126 10.38 -2.10 -2.69
CA LYS A 126 11.76 -2.26 -2.19
C LYS A 126 12.78 -1.66 -3.13
N GLU A 127 12.64 -1.87 -4.44
CA GLU A 127 13.50 -1.28 -5.47
C GLU A 127 13.41 0.26 -5.47
N ALA A 128 12.23 0.81 -5.16
CA ALA A 128 12.02 2.25 -4.99
C ALA A 128 12.60 2.81 -3.68
N GLY A 129 13.19 1.98 -2.81
CA GLY A 129 13.82 2.42 -1.56
C GLY A 129 12.82 2.85 -0.49
N VAL A 130 11.58 2.36 -0.54
CA VAL A 130 10.54 2.68 0.45
C VAL A 130 10.89 2.05 1.81
N ALA A 131 10.80 2.82 2.89
CA ALA A 131 11.23 2.35 4.22
C ALA A 131 10.33 1.24 4.78
N HIS A 132 9.01 1.35 4.64
CA HIS A 132 8.04 0.32 5.01
C HIS A 132 7.19 -0.08 3.80
N CYS A 133 7.35 -1.32 3.36
CA CYS A 133 6.69 -1.83 2.15
C CYS A 133 5.49 -2.72 2.51
N LEU A 134 4.33 -2.46 1.90
CA LEU A 134 3.14 -3.29 2.01
C LEU A 134 2.54 -3.56 0.63
N ALA A 135 2.23 -4.83 0.36
CA ALA A 135 1.36 -5.20 -0.74
C ALA A 135 0.15 -5.96 -0.18
N LEU A 136 -1.06 -5.47 -0.47
CA LEU A 136 -2.31 -6.02 0.05
C LEU A 136 -3.17 -6.53 -1.10
N ALA A 137 -3.48 -7.82 -1.10
CA ALA A 137 -4.35 -8.45 -2.06
C ALA A 137 -5.70 -8.76 -1.43
N PHE A 138 -6.76 -8.13 -1.91
CA PHE A 138 -8.13 -8.38 -1.51
C PHE A 138 -8.75 -9.41 -2.45
N VAL A 139 -9.27 -10.51 -1.91
CA VAL A 139 -9.91 -11.59 -2.68
C VAL A 139 -11.40 -11.59 -2.38
N GLN A 140 -12.22 -11.21 -3.38
CA GLN A 140 -13.67 -11.05 -3.23
C GLN A 140 -14.37 -12.39 -2.94
N ASP A 141 -14.10 -13.39 -3.77
CA ASP A 141 -14.66 -14.74 -3.62
C ASP A 141 -13.68 -15.64 -2.87
N GLU A 142 -13.99 -15.91 -1.60
CA GLU A 142 -13.17 -16.75 -0.73
C GLU A 142 -12.98 -18.18 -1.26
N ASN A 143 -13.92 -18.69 -2.08
CA ASN A 143 -13.78 -20.01 -2.71
C ASN A 143 -12.64 -20.03 -3.76
N LYS A 144 -12.19 -18.87 -4.22
CA LYS A 144 -11.06 -18.71 -5.15
C LYS A 144 -9.75 -18.38 -4.45
N LEU A 145 -9.73 -18.32 -3.12
CA LEU A 145 -8.52 -18.00 -2.37
C LEU A 145 -7.39 -19.02 -2.63
N GLU A 146 -7.71 -20.32 -2.61
CA GLU A 146 -6.71 -21.37 -2.91
C GLU A 146 -6.16 -21.28 -4.33
N ASP A 147 -7.00 -20.92 -5.29
CA ASP A 147 -6.60 -20.70 -6.68
C ASP A 147 -5.72 -19.44 -6.81
N PHE A 148 -6.06 -18.37 -6.08
CA PHE A 148 -5.26 -17.13 -6.06
C PHE A 148 -3.83 -17.36 -5.56
N LEU A 149 -3.66 -18.28 -4.61
CA LEU A 149 -2.38 -18.61 -4.02
C LEU A 149 -1.54 -19.57 -4.89
N ARG A 150 -2.10 -20.18 -5.95
CA ARG A 150 -1.36 -21.08 -6.86
C ARG A 150 -0.95 -20.30 -8.12
N PRO A 151 0.34 -20.18 -8.50
CA PRO A 151 1.42 -21.14 -8.30
C PRO A 151 2.62 -20.59 -7.49
N GLY A 152 3.35 -21.49 -6.82
CA GLY A 152 4.72 -21.23 -6.34
C GLY A 152 4.85 -20.49 -5.02
N THR A 153 3.79 -20.36 -4.21
CA THR A 153 3.91 -19.86 -2.84
C THR A 153 3.68 -20.99 -1.85
N GLU A 154 4.69 -21.26 -1.01
CA GLU A 154 4.46 -21.89 0.28
C GLU A 154 3.67 -20.89 1.13
N SER A 155 2.34 -20.96 1.05
CA SER A 155 1.50 -20.29 2.03
C SER A 155 1.72 -20.98 3.37
N LYS A 156 2.49 -20.36 4.25
CA LYS A 156 2.30 -20.66 5.67
C LYS A 156 0.91 -20.14 5.98
N GLU A 157 -0.05 -21.03 6.24
CA GLU A 157 -1.29 -20.66 6.94
C GLU A 157 -0.89 -20.14 8.32
N MET A 158 -0.42 -18.91 8.39
CA MET A 158 -0.43 -18.16 9.62
C MET A 158 -1.83 -17.54 9.63
N ARG A 159 -2.74 -18.14 10.39
CA ARG A 159 -3.90 -17.41 10.92
C ARG A 159 -3.33 -16.30 11.81
N ARG A 160 -2.87 -15.22 11.20
CA ARG A 160 -2.36 -14.07 11.93
C ARG A 160 -3.55 -13.34 12.50
N THR A 161 -3.52 -13.15 13.81
CA THR A 161 -4.40 -12.18 14.45
C THR A 161 -3.99 -10.79 13.98
N TRP A 162 -4.89 -9.81 14.06
CA TRP A 162 -4.55 -8.42 13.78
C TRP A 162 -3.34 -7.93 14.60
N SER A 163 -3.18 -8.46 15.82
CA SER A 163 -2.01 -8.21 16.66
C SER A 163 -0.70 -8.67 16.01
N ASP A 164 -0.69 -9.83 15.35
CA ASP A 164 0.49 -10.34 14.64
C ASP A 164 0.83 -9.50 13.42
N PHE A 165 -0.21 -8.99 12.73
CA PHE A 165 -0.02 -8.01 11.65
C PHE A 165 0.61 -6.73 12.19
N CYS A 166 0.08 -6.16 13.28
CA CYS A 166 0.61 -4.91 13.86
C CYS A 166 2.09 -5.03 14.29
N ASN A 167 2.52 -6.20 14.74
CA ASN A 167 3.89 -6.46 15.17
C ASN A 167 4.88 -6.63 13.99
N ASN A 168 4.40 -7.11 12.84
CA ASN A 168 5.19 -7.23 11.63
C ASN A 168 4.32 -6.91 10.41
N PRO A 169 4.07 -5.62 10.15
CA PRO A 169 3.10 -5.20 9.15
C PRO A 169 3.73 -5.06 7.76
N GLU A 170 4.99 -5.44 7.58
CA GLU A 170 5.68 -5.41 6.30
C GLU A 170 5.51 -6.74 5.55
N GLY A 171 5.37 -6.66 4.23
CA GLY A 171 5.28 -7.82 3.36
C GLY A 171 4.03 -7.85 2.49
N VAL A 172 3.75 -9.05 1.97
CA VAL A 172 2.60 -9.34 1.11
C VAL A 172 1.51 -9.99 1.94
N PHE A 173 0.33 -9.39 1.97
CA PHE A 173 -0.83 -9.89 2.72
C PHE A 173 -2.00 -10.15 1.79
N VAL A 174 -2.71 -11.25 2.03
CA VAL A 174 -3.93 -11.62 1.32
C VAL A 174 -5.10 -11.54 2.28
N ILE A 175 -6.10 -10.76 1.94
CA ILE A 175 -7.30 -10.48 2.72
C ILE A 175 -8.50 -11.10 1.99
N SER A 176 -9.20 -12.01 2.65
CA SER A 176 -10.52 -12.51 2.23
C SER A 176 -11.55 -12.17 3.31
N LYS A 177 -12.81 -12.56 3.08
CA LYS A 177 -13.89 -12.41 4.06
C LYS A 177 -13.50 -12.92 5.46
N SER A 178 -12.92 -14.12 5.56
CA SER A 178 -12.61 -14.75 6.84
C SER A 178 -11.13 -14.83 7.19
N LYS A 179 -10.22 -14.60 6.25
CA LYS A 179 -8.78 -14.80 6.45
C LYS A 179 -7.96 -13.54 6.17
N ILE A 180 -6.90 -13.37 6.95
CA ILE A 180 -5.76 -12.50 6.65
C ILE A 180 -4.53 -13.40 6.67
N LEU A 181 -3.88 -13.55 5.52
CA LEU A 181 -2.73 -14.43 5.32
C LEU A 181 -1.51 -13.60 4.99
N GLN A 182 -0.35 -13.90 5.57
CA GLN A 182 0.91 -13.36 5.09
C GLN A 182 1.58 -14.37 4.16
N VAL A 183 2.05 -13.89 3.03
CA VAL A 183 2.80 -14.68 2.06
C VAL A 183 4.29 -14.58 2.38
N SER A 184 4.96 -15.73 2.48
CA SER A 184 6.41 -15.75 2.65
C SER A 184 7.03 -15.46 1.29
N SER A 185 7.86 -14.42 1.16
CA SER A 185 8.65 -14.16 -0.05
C SER A 185 9.80 -15.16 -0.25
N GLY A 186 9.71 -16.35 0.35
CA GLY A 186 10.71 -17.40 0.25
C GLY A 186 10.56 -18.17 -1.05
N SER A 187 11.52 -17.97 -1.96
CA SER A 187 11.76 -18.76 -3.17
C SER A 187 10.62 -18.77 -4.21
N VAL A 188 10.35 -17.62 -4.81
CA VAL A 188 9.87 -17.61 -6.20
C VAL A 188 11.10 -17.76 -7.09
N SER A 189 11.44 -18.99 -7.45
CA SER A 189 12.41 -19.27 -8.51
C SER A 189 11.78 -18.86 -9.82
N PHE A 190 12.38 -17.91 -10.54
CA PHE A 190 12.04 -17.61 -11.93
C PHE A 190 12.44 -18.75 -12.86
#